data_AF-H9MBL3-F1
#
_entry.id   AF-H9MBL3-F1
#
_cell.length_a   1.000
_cell.length_b   1.000
_cell.length_c   1.000
_cell.angle_alpha   90.00
_cell.angle_beta   90.00
_cell.angle_gamma   90.00
#
_symmetry.space_group_name_H-M   'P 1'
#
loop_
_entity.id
_entity.type
_entity.pdbx_description
1 polymer ?
#
loop_
_entity_poly.entity_id
_entity_poly.type
_entity_poly.pdbx_seq_one_letter_code
_entity_poly.pdbx_strand_id
1 'polypeptide(L)' 'LVGKCAKMEGFLSGQYVHRTGEFFEEMTGYIKEGKIKYKEDVKVGLDSFLEAFNSMFSGENIGKPVIYLGPPLPK' A
#
# COMPACT_ATOMS: atom_id res chain seq x y z
N LEU A 1 -8.44 7.29 25.86
CA LEU A 1 -8.07 5.89 26.19
C LEU A 1 -8.77 5.43 27.47
N VAL A 2 -8.47 6.02 28.64
CA VAL A 2 -9.04 5.59 29.93
C VAL A 2 -10.55 5.79 30.03
N GLY A 3 -11.08 7.01 29.87
CA GLY A 3 -12.53 7.27 30.01
C GLY A 3 -13.42 6.63 28.94
N LYS A 4 -12.84 6.13 27.85
CA LYS A 4 -13.56 5.37 26.81
C LYS A 4 -13.28 3.87 26.87
N CYS A 5 -12.45 3.42 27.82
CA CYS A 5 -11.94 2.05 27.91
C CYS A 5 -11.46 1.49 26.56
N ALA A 6 -10.80 2.32 25.75
CA ALA A 6 -10.44 1.97 24.37
C ALA A 6 -9.16 1.11 24.32
N LYS A 7 -9.14 0.11 23.44
CA LYS A 7 -7.99 -0.78 23.20
C LYS A 7 -7.01 -0.15 22.19
N MET A 8 -5.73 -0.19 22.50
CA MET A 8 -4.63 0.17 21.59
C MET A 8 -3.67 -1.02 21.54
N GLU A 9 -3.45 -1.55 20.35
CA GLU A 9 -2.64 -2.76 20.13
C GLU A 9 -1.80 -2.58 18.87
N GLY A 10 -0.49 -2.83 19.00
CA GLY A 10 0.39 -2.94 17.85
C GLY A 10 0.31 -4.32 17.23
N PHE A 11 0.57 -4.43 15.94
CA PHE A 11 0.68 -5.71 15.25
C PHE A 11 1.78 -5.64 14.19
N LEU A 12 2.30 -6.81 13.79
CA LEU A 12 3.22 -6.94 12.68
C LEU A 12 2.59 -7.87 11.63
N SER A 13 2.42 -7.38 10.40
CA SER A 13 1.85 -8.19 9.31
C SER A 13 2.60 -9.52 9.12
N GLY A 14 3.93 -9.53 9.34
CA GLY A 14 4.76 -10.73 9.28
C GLY A 14 4.35 -11.86 10.24
N GLN A 15 3.66 -11.56 11.34
CA GLN A 15 3.14 -12.58 12.27
C GLN A 15 1.90 -13.31 11.73
N TYR A 16 1.28 -12.78 10.66
CA TYR A 16 0.03 -13.28 10.07
C TYR A 16 0.20 -13.84 8.65
N VAL A 17 1.43 -14.09 8.20
CA VAL A 17 1.70 -14.66 6.86
C VAL A 17 1.01 -16.00 6.60
N HIS A 18 0.70 -16.76 7.65
CA HIS A 18 -0.09 -17.99 7.55
C HIS A 18 -1.52 -17.75 7.04
N ARG A 19 -2.02 -16.51 7.09
CA ARG A 19 -3.34 -16.09 6.60
C ARG A 19 -3.30 -15.46 5.21
N THR A 20 -2.14 -15.42 4.55
CA THR A 20 -2.00 -14.79 3.23
C THR A 20 -2.92 -15.44 2.17
N GLY A 21 -3.18 -16.75 2.27
CA GLY A 21 -4.14 -17.43 1.39
C GLY A 21 -5.56 -16.85 1.49
N GLU A 22 -6.11 -16.80 2.72
CA GLU A 22 -7.42 -16.20 3.01
C GLU A 22 -7.51 -14.75 2.49
N PHE A 23 -6.47 -13.96 2.74
CA PHE A 23 -6.40 -12.57 2.28
C PHE A 23 -6.52 -12.47 0.75
N PHE A 24 -5.80 -13.29 -0.01
CA PHE A 24 -5.84 -13.24 -1.46
C PHE A 24 -7.19 -13.64 -2.03
N GLU A 25 -7.84 -14.66 -1.45
CA GLU A 25 -9.16 -15.11 -1.88
C GLU A 25 -10.20 -13.98 -1.77
N GLU A 26 -10.27 -13.30 -0.62
CA GLU A 26 -11.22 -12.22 -0.39
C GLU A 26 -10.88 -10.95 -1.18
N MET A 27 -9.63 -10.48 -1.07
CA MET A 27 -9.23 -9.19 -1.64
C MET A 27 -9.29 -9.18 -3.16
N THR A 28 -8.95 -10.30 -3.80
CA THR A 28 -9.07 -10.43 -5.26
C THR A 28 -10.53 -10.27 -5.69
N GLY A 29 -11.47 -10.85 -4.93
CA GLY A 29 -12.91 -10.65 -5.15
C GLY A 29 -13.30 -9.19 -5.04
N TYR A 30 -12.92 -8.52 -3.94
CA TYR A 30 -13.26 -7.11 -3.71
C TYR A 30 -12.69 -6.16 -4.78
N ILE A 31 -11.48 -6.41 -5.26
CA ILE A 31 -10.87 -5.63 -6.34
C ILE A 31 -11.65 -5.84 -7.65
N LYS A 32 -11.95 -7.09 -8.01
CA LYS A 32 -12.73 -7.42 -9.24
C LYS A 32 -14.13 -6.81 -9.21
N GLU A 33 -14.77 -6.79 -8.04
CA GLU A 33 -16.10 -6.21 -7.83
C GLU A 33 -16.08 -4.68 -7.69
N GLY A 34 -14.90 -4.04 -7.72
CA GLY A 34 -14.77 -2.59 -7.55
C GLY A 34 -15.10 -2.07 -6.16
N LYS A 35 -15.24 -2.96 -5.16
CA LYS A 35 -15.49 -2.63 -3.75
C LYS A 35 -14.27 -1.97 -3.10
N ILE A 36 -13.08 -2.26 -3.62
CA ILE A 36 -11.83 -1.62 -3.20
C ILE A 36 -11.27 -0.82 -4.35
N LYS A 37 -11.01 0.47 -4.07
CA LYS A 37 -10.26 1.36 -4.95
C LYS A 37 -8.90 1.59 -4.31
N TYR A 38 -7.84 1.53 -5.12
CA TYR A 38 -6.48 1.83 -4.70
C TYR A 38 -5.94 2.98 -5.52
N LYS A 39 -4.98 3.70 -4.95
CA LYS A 39 -4.27 4.79 -5.62
C LYS A 39 -2.78 4.56 -5.46
N GLU A 40 -2.07 4.67 -6.56
CA GLU A 40 -0.62 4.57 -6.63
C GLU A 40 -0.06 5.93 -7.04
N ASP A 41 1.10 6.24 -6.48
CA ASP A 41 1.94 7.35 -6.89
C ASP A 41 3.16 6.76 -7.59
N VAL A 42 3.12 6.74 -8.92
CA VAL A 42 4.04 5.99 -9.77
C VAL A 42 5.13 6.92 -10.28
N LYS A 43 6.39 6.64 -9.92
CA LYS A 43 7.58 7.28 -10.51
C LYS A 43 8.30 6.29 -11.43
N VAL A 44 8.91 6.79 -12.49
CA VAL A 44 9.56 5.94 -13.51
C VAL A 44 11.06 5.96 -13.34
N GLY A 45 11.68 4.79 -13.37
CA GLY A 45 13.13 4.62 -13.33
C GLY A 45 13.70 4.64 -11.91
N LEU A 46 14.82 3.94 -11.74
CA LEU A 46 15.48 3.80 -10.44
C LEU A 46 16.02 5.13 -9.90
N ASP A 47 16.38 6.05 -10.79
CA ASP A 47 16.87 7.39 -10.43
C ASP A 47 15.85 8.20 -9.60
N SER A 48 14.56 7.87 -9.74
CA SER A 48 13.47 8.48 -8.95
C SER A 48 13.35 7.94 -7.52
N PHE A 49 14.16 6.94 -7.12
CA PHE A 49 14.02 6.27 -5.83
C PHE A 49 14.11 7.22 -4.65
N LEU A 50 15.14 8.08 -4.60
CA LEU A 50 15.31 9.00 -3.47
C LEU A 50 14.17 10.01 -3.39
N GLU A 51 13.68 10.48 -4.54
CA GLU A 51 12.54 11.38 -4.61
C GLU A 51 11.25 10.70 -4.11
N ALA A 52 10.98 9.46 -4.53
CA ALA A 52 9.84 8.67 -4.05
C ALA A 52 9.95 8.37 -2.54
N PHE A 53 11.12 7.97 -2.07
CA PHE A 53 11.35 7.64 -0.67
C PHE A 53 11.18 8.85 0.24
N ASN A 54 11.76 10.00 -0.12
CA ASN A 54 11.62 11.23 0.65
C ASN A 54 10.16 11.70 0.71
N SER A 55 9.41 11.55 -0.39
CA SER A 55 7.99 11.94 -0.44
C SER A 55 7.13 11.23 0.60
N MET A 56 7.51 10.02 1.03
CA MET A 56 6.84 9.26 2.09
C MET A 56 6.92 9.93 3.46
N PHE A 57 8.00 10.67 3.72
CA PHE A 57 8.24 11.33 5.01
C PHE A 57 7.81 12.79 5.00
N SER A 58 7.81 13.45 3.84
CA SER A 58 7.23 14.79 3.67
C SER A 58 5.70 14.76 3.55
N GLY A 59 5.10 13.61 3.25
CA GLY A 59 3.66 13.46 3.04
C GLY A 59 3.18 13.96 1.66
N GLU A 60 4.11 14.14 0.71
CA GLU A 60 3.80 14.60 -0.64
C GLU A 60 3.17 13.51 -1.51
N ASN A 61 3.41 12.22 -1.21
CA ASN A 61 2.86 11.12 -1.99
C ASN A 61 1.35 10.98 -1.78
N ILE A 62 0.59 10.82 -2.87
CA ILE A 62 -0.85 10.56 -2.80
C ILE A 62 -1.16 9.13 -3.19
N GLY A 63 -1.20 8.24 -2.18
CA GLY A 63 -1.41 6.81 -2.37
C GLY A 63 -0.13 6.01 -2.10
N LYS A 64 -0.06 4.79 -2.63
CA LYS A 64 1.12 3.91 -2.49
C LYS A 64 2.23 4.37 -3.44
N PRO A 65 3.42 4.76 -2.95
CA PRO A 65 4.56 5.04 -3.81
C PRO A 65 5.02 3.75 -4.50
N VAL A 66 5.21 3.82 -5.82
CA VAL A 66 5.68 2.73 -6.67
C VAL A 66 6.74 3.25 -7.63
N ILE A 67 7.81 2.49 -7.81
CA ILE A 67 8.82 2.76 -8.84
C ILE A 67 8.60 1.78 -9.98
N TYR A 68 8.29 2.33 -11.14
CA TYR A 68 8.07 1.58 -12.36
C TYR A 68 9.38 1.43 -13.13
N LEU A 69 9.80 0.18 -13.34
CA LEU A 69 11.04 -0.20 -14.04
C LEU A 69 10.77 -0.91 -15.38
N GLY A 70 9.50 -1.03 -15.79
CA GLY A 70 9.11 -1.75 -16.99
C GLY A 70 9.20 -0.93 -18.29
N PRO A 71 8.79 -1.51 -19.43
CA PRO A 71 8.65 -0.78 -20.70
C PRO A 71 7.71 0.42 -20.57
N PRO A 72 7.81 1.47 -21.39
CA PRO A 72 6.93 2.65 -21.28
C PRO A 72 5.46 2.28 -21.10
N LEU A 73 4.83 2.79 -20.05
CA LEU A 73 3.40 2.58 -19.81
C LEU A 73 2.60 3.11 -21.02
N PRO A 74 1.55 2.39 -21.48
CA PRO A 74 0.67 2.91 -22.51
C PRO A 74 0.04 4.22 -22.03
N LYS A 75 0.01 5.21 -22.93
CA LYS A 75 -0.61 6.51 -22.70
C LYS A 75 -2.13 6.39 -22.53
#